data_AF-A0A0F8X5E3-F1
#
_entry.id   AF-A0A0F8X5E3-F1
#
_cell.length_a   1.000
_cell.length_b   1.000
_cell.length_c   1.000
_cell.angle_alpha   90.00
_cell.angle_beta   90.00
_cell.angle_gamma   90.00
#
_symmetry.space_group_name_H-M   'P 1'
#
loop_
_entity.id
_entity.type
_entity.pdbx_description
1 polymer ?
#
loop_
_entity_poly.entity_id
_entity_poly.type
_entity_poly.pdbx_seq_one_letter_code
_entity_poly.pdbx_strand_id
1 'polypeptide(L)'
;MPSGELSTSTIVQDALKNGKEVFVPYIHTVEIPSTHQKVSVMDMLTLESMEEFTSLTPDKWGIPSLTKARALKKKNCFGRVGISGAESDEVSGDSSGLDMILMPGMAFDPQFRRLGHGKGYYDSFLAKYSKWDTQTQRTLAEMPLLVALSLKEQTLSPPEEIPVTSHDWPVDVLIVGDDQCFVRQR
;
A
#
# COMPACT_ATOMS: atom_id res chain seq x y z
N MET A 1 -5.86 -12.70 10.37
CA MET A 1 -6.65 -12.32 9.19
C MET A 1 -6.06 -12.86 7.86
N PRO A 2 -5.52 -14.08 7.75
CA PRO A 2 -5.02 -14.56 6.46
C PRO A 2 -6.11 -15.17 5.55
N SER A 3 -7.36 -15.23 6.01
CA SER A 3 -8.48 -15.81 5.24
C SER A 3 -9.35 -14.69 4.67
N GLY A 4 -9.53 -14.67 3.34
CA GLY A 4 -10.47 -13.77 2.66
C GLY A 4 -9.84 -12.79 1.68
N GLU A 5 -8.51 -12.73 1.58
CA GLU A 5 -7.81 -11.95 0.57
C GLU A 5 -7.11 -12.86 -0.44
N LEU A 6 -6.95 -12.36 -1.67
CA LEU A 6 -6.22 -13.03 -2.73
C LEU A 6 -4.73 -13.15 -2.38
N SER A 7 -4.13 -14.30 -2.68
CA SER A 7 -2.68 -14.47 -2.56
C SER A 7 -1.97 -13.65 -3.62
N THR A 8 -1.06 -12.77 -3.21
CA THR A 8 -0.24 -11.93 -4.09
C THR A 8 1.18 -12.46 -4.28
N SER A 9 1.52 -13.62 -3.71
CA SER A 9 2.88 -14.18 -3.74
C SER A 9 3.42 -14.39 -5.15
N THR A 10 2.59 -14.85 -6.09
CA THR A 10 2.98 -15.06 -7.50
C THR A 10 3.19 -13.74 -8.23
N ILE A 11 2.44 -12.70 -7.87
CA ILE A 11 2.60 -11.34 -8.42
C ILE A 11 3.94 -10.75 -7.94
N VAL A 12 4.26 -10.91 -6.66
CA VAL A 12 5.56 -10.47 -6.10
C VAL A 12 6.71 -11.21 -6.80
N GLN A 13 6.59 -12.52 -6.97
CA GLN A 13 7.60 -13.33 -7.67
C GLN A 13 7.81 -12.88 -9.10
N ASP A 14 6.73 -12.67 -9.86
CA ASP A 14 6.82 -12.22 -11.24
C ASP A 14 7.40 -10.80 -11.34
N ALA A 15 6.98 -9.87 -10.48
CA ALA A 15 7.49 -8.50 -10.45
C ALA A 15 9.01 -8.47 -10.21
N LEU A 16 9.50 -9.19 -9.20
CA LEU A 16 10.93 -9.28 -8.90
C LEU A 16 11.71 -9.96 -10.03
N LYS A 17 11.17 -11.04 -10.60
CA LYS A 17 11.79 -11.76 -11.74
C LYS A 17 11.94 -10.85 -12.97
N ASN A 18 10.99 -9.95 -13.19
CA ASN A 18 11.01 -8.99 -14.30
C ASN A 18 11.71 -7.66 -13.94
N GLY A 19 12.49 -7.62 -12.86
CA GLY A 19 13.32 -6.46 -12.50
C GLY A 19 12.55 -5.24 -12.02
N LYS A 20 11.30 -5.40 -11.56
CA LYS A 20 10.54 -4.31 -10.93
C LYS A 20 10.98 -4.10 -9.48
N GLU A 21 11.00 -2.85 -9.03
CA GLU A 21 11.10 -2.56 -7.59
C GLU A 21 9.77 -2.90 -6.91
N VAL A 22 9.81 -3.76 -5.89
CA VAL A 22 8.63 -4.15 -5.12
C VAL A 22 8.70 -3.54 -3.74
N PHE A 23 7.63 -2.88 -3.32
CA PHE A 23 7.48 -2.33 -1.98
C PHE A 23 6.35 -3.04 -1.23
N VAL A 24 6.57 -3.35 0.04
CA VAL A 24 5.57 -3.95 0.94
C VAL A 24 5.22 -3.01 2.10
N PRO A 25 3.97 -3.07 2.59
CA PRO A 25 3.55 -2.25 3.72
C PRO A 25 4.23 -2.71 5.01
N TYR A 26 4.73 -1.75 5.78
CA TYR A 26 5.22 -1.93 7.13
C TYR A 26 4.45 -1.01 8.07
N ILE A 27 3.67 -1.61 8.96
CA ILE A 27 2.84 -0.89 9.93
C ILE A 27 3.60 -0.79 11.25
N HIS A 28 3.73 0.42 11.78
CA HIS A 28 4.44 0.66 13.04
C HIS A 28 3.88 1.87 13.79
N THR A 29 4.26 2.01 15.05
CA THR A 29 3.83 3.12 15.90
C THR A 29 4.89 4.21 15.91
N VAL A 30 4.46 5.43 15.56
CA VAL A 30 5.25 6.65 15.71
C VAL A 30 4.71 7.46 16.87
N GLU A 31 5.60 8.06 17.65
CA GLU A 31 5.23 9.02 18.68
C GLU A 31 5.34 10.44 18.11
N ILE A 32 4.26 11.21 18.22
CA ILE A 32 4.23 12.61 17.78
C ILE A 32 4.98 13.44 18.84
N PRO A 33 6.10 14.10 18.50
CA PRO A 33 6.92 14.80 19.50
C PRO A 33 6.18 15.89 20.27
N SER A 34 5.23 16.57 19.62
CA SER A 34 4.50 17.69 20.23
C SER A 34 3.40 17.28 21.20
N THR A 35 2.83 16.09 21.06
CA THR A 35 1.68 15.63 21.87
C THR A 35 1.97 14.37 22.66
N HIS A 36 3.14 13.74 22.45
CA HIS A 36 3.47 12.39 22.93
C HIS A 36 2.44 11.31 22.55
N GLN A 37 1.57 11.62 21.58
CA GLN A 37 0.55 10.70 21.12
C GLN A 37 1.17 9.66 20.21
N LYS A 38 0.89 8.39 20.50
CA LYS A 38 1.29 7.27 19.66
C LYS A 38 0.27 7.04 18.56
N VAL A 39 0.71 7.11 17.31
CA VAL A 39 -0.12 6.90 16.12
C VAL A 39 0.44 5.72 15.33
N SER A 40 -0.44 4.84 14.88
CA SER A 40 -0.07 3.74 13.98
C SER A 40 -0.05 4.27 12.55
N VAL A 41 1.08 4.09 11.85
CA VAL A 41 1.28 4.56 10.48
C VAL A 41 1.77 3.41 9.60
N MET A 42 1.71 3.62 8.28
CA MET A 42 2.20 2.69 7.28
C MET A 42 3.28 3.35 6.43
N ASP A 43 4.40 2.67 6.22
CA ASP A 43 5.40 2.99 5.22
C ASP A 43 5.52 1.83 4.22
N MET A 44 5.87 2.14 2.97
CA MET A 44 6.10 1.15 1.92
C MET A 44 7.60 0.97 1.74
N LEU A 45 8.11 -0.24 2.02
CA LEU A 45 9.54 -0.55 2.09
C LEU A 45 9.94 -1.58 1.03
N THR A 46 11.12 -1.45 0.45
CA THR A 46 11.60 -2.34 -0.61
C THR A 46 11.76 -3.80 -0.14
N LEU A 47 11.43 -4.72 -1.04
CA LEU A 47 11.90 -6.10 -1.03
C LEU A 47 13.05 -6.26 -2.01
N GLU A 48 14.11 -6.92 -1.59
CA GLU A 48 15.30 -7.14 -2.43
C GLU A 48 15.25 -8.48 -3.17
N SER A 49 14.49 -9.47 -2.66
CA SER A 49 14.43 -10.79 -3.27
C SER A 49 13.21 -11.60 -2.81
N MET A 50 12.94 -12.68 -3.55
CA MET A 50 11.96 -13.69 -3.13
C MET A 50 12.40 -14.47 -1.88
N GLU A 51 13.70 -14.61 -1.66
CA GLU A 51 14.23 -15.20 -0.42
C GLU A 51 13.88 -14.31 0.78
N GLU A 52 14.02 -13.00 0.64
CA GLU A 52 13.60 -12.07 1.68
C GLU A 52 12.09 -12.18 1.93
N PHE A 53 11.27 -12.13 0.87
CA PHE A 53 9.81 -12.24 0.95
C PHE A 53 9.34 -13.51 1.67
N THR A 54 9.94 -14.66 1.32
CA THR A 54 9.60 -15.95 1.95
C THR A 54 10.13 -16.08 3.38
N SER A 55 11.16 -15.32 3.75
CA SER A 55 11.70 -15.27 5.12
C SER A 55 10.90 -14.38 6.09
N LEU A 56 9.90 -13.64 5.60
CA LEU A 56 9.11 -12.72 6.42
C LEU A 56 8.35 -13.49 7.51
N THR A 57 8.33 -12.90 8.71
CA THR A 57 7.63 -13.49 9.85
C THR A 57 6.26 -12.85 10.02
N PRO A 58 5.20 -13.61 10.30
CA PRO A 58 3.89 -13.06 10.58
C PRO A 58 3.89 -12.06 11.75
N ASP A 59 3.19 -10.95 11.59
CA ASP A 59 2.95 -9.97 12.64
C ASP A 59 1.79 -10.40 13.59
N LYS A 60 1.33 -9.49 14.45
CA LYS A 60 0.22 -9.75 15.39
C LYS A 60 -1.11 -10.09 14.69
N TRP A 61 -1.25 -9.80 13.40
CA TRP A 61 -2.43 -10.09 12.58
C TRP A 61 -2.26 -11.33 11.70
N GLY A 62 -1.08 -11.93 11.73
CA GLY A 62 -0.69 -13.06 10.89
C GLY A 62 -0.20 -12.67 9.50
N ILE A 63 0.09 -11.38 9.26
CA ILE A 63 0.55 -10.88 7.96
C ILE A 63 2.09 -10.92 7.92
N PRO A 64 2.72 -11.54 6.91
CA PRO A 64 4.17 -11.56 6.78
C PRO A 64 4.73 -10.13 6.73
N SER A 65 5.64 -9.80 7.65
CA SER A 65 6.17 -8.44 7.77
C SER A 65 7.66 -8.43 8.13
N LEU A 66 8.30 -7.29 7.85
CA LEU A 66 9.70 -7.05 8.20
C LEU A 66 9.85 -6.90 9.72
N THR A 67 11.00 -7.33 10.25
CA THR A 67 11.37 -6.95 11.62
C THR A 67 11.75 -5.47 11.67
N LYS A 68 11.57 -4.80 12.81
CA LYS A 68 11.94 -3.39 12.97
C LYS A 68 13.41 -3.12 12.57
N ALA A 69 14.32 -4.02 12.95
CA ALA A 69 15.74 -3.89 12.63
C ALA A 69 16.02 -3.97 11.11
N ARG A 70 15.27 -4.78 10.36
CA ARG A 70 15.35 -4.82 8.89
C ARG A 70 14.70 -3.58 8.29
N ALA A 71 13.49 -3.23 8.74
CA ALA A 71 12.73 -2.08 8.23
C ALA A 71 13.52 -0.76 8.28
N LEU A 72 14.30 -0.52 9.34
CA LEU A 72 15.15 0.67 9.49
C LEU A 72 16.27 0.78 8.43
N LYS A 73 16.61 -0.31 7.76
CA LYS A 73 17.69 -0.36 6.75
C LYS A 73 17.15 -0.39 5.32
N LYS A 74 15.83 -0.43 5.13
CA LYS A 74 15.20 -0.53 3.81
C LYS A 74 14.96 0.83 3.20
N LYS A 75 15.10 0.91 1.89
CA LYS A 75 14.61 2.06 1.11
C LYS A 75 13.09 2.11 1.22
N ASN A 76 12.53 3.30 1.41
CA ASN A 76 11.11 3.54 1.32
C ASN A 76 10.74 4.19 -0.01
N CYS A 77 9.45 4.17 -0.35
CA CYS A 77 8.95 4.75 -1.59
C CYS A 77 9.13 6.27 -1.70
N PHE A 78 9.55 6.97 -0.66
CA PHE A 78 9.80 8.41 -0.67
C PHE A 78 11.27 8.77 -0.94
N GLY A 79 12.10 7.78 -1.33
CA GLY A 79 13.51 7.99 -1.66
C GLY A 79 14.42 8.15 -0.43
N ARG A 80 14.01 7.62 0.73
CA ARG A 80 14.80 7.65 1.97
C ARG A 80 15.04 6.24 2.49
N VAL A 81 16.02 6.08 3.36
CA VAL A 81 16.22 4.84 4.12
C VAL A 81 15.46 4.90 5.44
N GLY A 82 14.76 3.83 5.77
CA GLY A 82 14.06 3.62 7.03
C GLY A 82 12.57 3.97 7.01
N ILE A 83 12.03 4.13 8.22
CA ILE A 83 10.60 4.31 8.49
C ILE A 83 10.33 5.71 9.04
N SER A 84 9.09 6.17 8.93
CA SER A 84 8.67 7.46 9.47
C SER A 84 8.99 7.60 10.96
N GLY A 85 9.49 8.75 11.39
CA GLY A 85 9.80 9.01 12.80
C GLY A 85 11.07 8.32 13.33
N ALA A 86 11.79 7.56 12.49
CA ALA A 86 13.19 7.27 12.75
C ALA A 86 14.04 8.41 12.18
N GLU A 87 14.97 8.94 12.97
CA GLU A 87 15.94 9.95 12.52
C GLU A 87 16.95 9.30 11.57
N SER A 88 16.62 9.27 10.28
CA SER A 88 17.56 8.95 9.21
C SER A 88 17.34 9.90 8.03
N ASP A 89 18.28 10.84 7.88
CA ASP A 89 18.34 11.78 6.74
C ASP A 89 19.05 11.16 5.52
N GLU A 90 19.27 9.85 5.52
CA GLU A 90 19.88 9.14 4.40
C GLU A 90 18.91 9.11 3.21
N VAL A 91 19.20 9.96 2.23
CA VAL A 91 18.57 9.94 0.90
C VAL A 91 19.16 8.77 0.12
N SER A 92 18.32 7.81 -0.26
CA SER A 92 18.72 6.79 -1.23
C SER A 92 18.75 7.47 -2.60
N GLY A 93 19.92 7.60 -3.24
CA GLY A 93 20.12 8.32 -4.51
C GLY A 93 19.40 7.73 -5.75
N ASP A 94 18.42 6.85 -5.55
CA ASP A 94 17.67 6.13 -6.59
C ASP A 94 16.24 6.68 -6.77
N SER A 95 15.49 6.08 -7.71
CA SER A 95 14.05 6.26 -7.95
C SER A 95 13.24 6.45 -6.67
N SER A 96 12.41 7.49 -6.64
CA SER A 96 11.37 7.70 -5.63
C SER A 96 9.99 7.63 -6.27
N GLY A 97 8.96 7.40 -5.45
CA GLY A 97 7.59 7.22 -5.89
C GLY A 97 7.24 5.75 -6.17
N LEU A 98 5.96 5.54 -6.45
CA LEU A 98 5.36 4.28 -6.88
C LEU A 98 4.61 4.54 -8.18
N ASP A 99 4.73 3.63 -9.15
CA ASP A 99 3.93 3.70 -10.39
C ASP A 99 2.52 3.11 -10.18
N MET A 100 2.43 2.09 -9.31
CA MET A 100 1.21 1.32 -9.07
C MET A 100 1.15 0.85 -7.61
N ILE A 101 -0.05 0.81 -7.04
CA ILE A 101 -0.32 0.21 -5.73
C ILE A 101 -1.42 -0.84 -5.89
N LEU A 102 -1.14 -2.07 -5.44
CA LEU A 102 -2.17 -3.07 -5.25
C LEU A 102 -2.92 -2.78 -3.95
N MET A 103 -4.18 -2.38 -4.09
CA MET A 103 -5.04 -1.93 -3.01
C MET A 103 -5.82 -3.12 -2.43
N PRO A 104 -5.59 -3.52 -1.16
CA PRO A 104 -6.40 -4.55 -0.51
C PRO A 104 -7.74 -3.97 -0.03
N GLY A 105 -8.74 -4.84 0.06
CA GLY A 105 -10.08 -4.47 0.51
C GLY A 105 -10.92 -5.69 0.87
N MET A 106 -11.90 -5.46 1.72
CA MET A 106 -12.95 -6.41 2.09
C MET A 106 -14.12 -6.37 1.12
N ALA A 107 -14.41 -5.19 0.56
CA ALA A 107 -15.41 -5.02 -0.48
C ALA A 107 -15.02 -3.90 -1.45
N PHE A 108 -15.53 -4.01 -2.67
CA PHE A 108 -15.47 -3.01 -3.73
C PHE A 108 -16.85 -2.87 -4.35
N ASP A 109 -17.14 -1.73 -4.98
CA ASP A 109 -18.41 -1.51 -5.68
C ASP A 109 -18.21 -0.91 -7.07
N PRO A 110 -19.27 -0.83 -7.90
CA PRO A 110 -19.19 -0.31 -9.26
C PRO A 110 -18.79 1.18 -9.36
N GLN A 111 -18.79 1.91 -8.25
CA GLN A 111 -18.30 3.30 -8.18
C GLN A 111 -16.82 3.36 -7.77
N PHE A 112 -16.11 2.22 -7.80
CA PHE A 112 -14.70 2.07 -7.46
C PHE A 112 -14.39 2.44 -6.00
N ARG A 113 -15.42 2.46 -5.14
CA ARG A 113 -15.21 2.64 -3.70
C ARG A 113 -14.65 1.35 -3.12
N ARG A 114 -13.94 1.48 -2.01
CA ARG A 114 -13.22 0.40 -1.35
C ARG A 114 -13.52 0.41 0.13
N LEU A 115 -13.89 -0.74 0.68
CA LEU A 115 -14.03 -0.95 2.10
C LEU A 115 -12.80 -1.70 2.62
N GLY A 116 -11.99 -1.04 3.46
CA GLY A 116 -10.87 -1.68 4.14
C GLY A 116 -11.27 -2.33 5.47
N HIS A 117 -10.29 -2.85 6.22
CA HIS A 117 -10.48 -3.41 7.57
C HIS A 117 -10.72 -2.35 8.68
N GLY A 118 -11.05 -1.11 8.31
CA GLY A 118 -11.48 -0.05 9.24
C GLY A 118 -10.37 0.80 9.89
N LYS A 119 -9.08 0.51 9.69
CA LYS A 119 -7.97 1.35 10.23
C LYS A 119 -7.54 2.49 9.31
N GLY A 120 -7.96 2.51 8.05
CA GLY A 120 -7.65 3.60 7.10
C GLY A 120 -6.15 3.77 6.78
N TYR A 121 -5.34 2.71 6.90
CA TYR A 121 -3.89 2.79 6.65
C TYR A 121 -3.57 3.21 5.21
N TYR A 122 -4.26 2.63 4.23
CA TYR A 122 -4.05 2.95 2.82
C TYR A 122 -4.51 4.38 2.51
N ASP A 123 -5.66 4.81 3.02
CA ASP A 123 -6.18 6.16 2.79
C ASP A 123 -5.27 7.23 3.42
N SER A 124 -4.76 6.96 4.64
CA SER A 124 -3.78 7.82 5.32
C SER A 124 -2.44 7.85 4.58
N PHE A 125 -1.98 6.72 4.06
CA PHE A 125 -0.76 6.64 3.27
C PHE A 125 -0.89 7.40 1.95
N LEU A 126 -2.01 7.26 1.23
CA LEU A 126 -2.27 7.99 -0.03
C LEU A 126 -2.36 9.49 0.20
N ALA A 127 -2.99 9.93 1.29
CA ALA A 127 -3.01 11.35 1.68
C ALA A 127 -1.59 11.89 1.99
N LYS A 128 -0.73 11.09 2.64
CA LYS A 128 0.68 11.43 2.84
C LYS A 128 1.44 11.48 1.50
N TYR A 129 1.23 10.50 0.63
CA TYR A 129 1.88 10.38 -0.66
C TYR A 129 1.56 11.57 -1.57
N SER A 130 0.28 11.95 -1.69
CA SER A 130 -0.17 13.09 -2.48
C SER A 130 0.47 14.42 -2.05
N LYS A 131 0.64 14.62 -0.73
CA LYS A 131 1.31 15.81 -0.20
C LYS A 131 2.81 15.82 -0.48
N TRP A 132 3.47 14.68 -0.32
CA TRP A 132 4.89 14.52 -0.64
C TRP A 132 5.16 14.81 -2.11
N ASP A 133 4.31 14.29 -3.00
CA ASP A 133 4.44 14.49 -4.44
C ASP A 133 4.40 15.98 -4.82
N THR A 134 3.37 16.70 -4.36
CA THR A 134 3.19 18.14 -4.61
C THR A 134 4.40 18.98 -4.18
N GLN A 135 5.09 18.57 -3.11
CA GLN A 135 6.24 19.30 -2.55
C GLN A 135 7.54 19.10 -3.34
N THR A 136 7.68 18.00 -4.09
CA THR A 136 8.96 17.63 -4.72
C THR A 136 9.13 18.16 -6.15
N GLN A 137 8.15 18.89 -6.71
CA GLN A 137 8.18 19.48 -8.06
C GLN A 137 8.70 18.53 -9.16
N ARG A 138 8.46 17.22 -9.02
CA ARG A 138 8.79 16.26 -10.08
C ARG A 138 7.79 16.49 -11.21
N THR A 139 8.31 16.73 -12.41
CA THR A 139 7.51 17.08 -13.60
C THR A 139 6.58 15.96 -14.10
N LEU A 140 6.49 14.80 -13.41
CA LEU A 140 5.87 13.57 -13.91
C LEU A 140 5.24 12.63 -12.87
N ALA A 141 5.32 12.88 -11.55
CA ALA A 141 4.81 11.89 -10.60
C ALA A 141 3.31 12.09 -10.33
N GLU A 142 2.48 11.67 -11.28
CA GLU A 142 1.05 11.50 -11.03
C GLU A 142 0.82 10.53 -9.85
N MET A 143 -0.32 10.67 -9.16
CA MET A 143 -0.73 9.66 -8.17
C MET A 143 -0.61 8.25 -8.77
N PRO A 144 -0.04 7.28 -8.03
CA PRO A 144 0.14 5.90 -8.52
C PRO A 144 -1.18 5.34 -8.99
N LEU A 145 -1.13 4.44 -9.98
CA LEU A 145 -2.31 3.69 -10.40
C LEU A 145 -2.78 2.80 -9.24
N LEU A 146 -3.99 3.03 -8.75
CA LEU A 146 -4.58 2.27 -7.65
C LEU A 146 -5.37 1.08 -8.21
N VAL A 147 -4.84 -0.13 -8.07
CA VAL A 147 -5.41 -1.35 -8.64
C VAL A 147 -5.93 -2.27 -7.54
N ALA A 148 -7.21 -2.60 -7.56
CA ALA A 148 -7.82 -3.59 -6.70
C ALA A 148 -7.92 -4.94 -7.39
N LEU A 149 -7.56 -6.00 -6.65
CA LEU A 149 -7.88 -7.38 -7.00
C LEU A 149 -8.99 -7.85 -6.07
N SER A 150 -10.12 -8.27 -6.63
CA SER A 150 -11.32 -8.63 -5.88
C SER A 150 -11.75 -10.05 -6.20
N LEU A 151 -12.07 -10.83 -5.18
CA LEU A 151 -12.94 -11.99 -5.36
C LEU A 151 -14.33 -11.52 -5.80
N LYS A 152 -15.09 -12.41 -6.44
CA LYS A 152 -16.46 -12.09 -6.86
C LYS A 152 -17.33 -11.73 -5.65
N GLU A 153 -17.16 -12.43 -4.54
CA GLU A 153 -17.87 -12.22 -3.27
C GLU A 153 -17.52 -10.89 -2.60
N GLN A 154 -16.41 -10.26 -2.99
CA GLN A 154 -16.00 -8.95 -2.50
C GLN A 154 -16.53 -7.81 -3.37
N THR A 155 -17.19 -8.09 -4.50
CA THR A 155 -17.78 -7.04 -5.36
C THR A 155 -19.27 -6.92 -5.09
N LEU A 156 -19.70 -5.77 -4.59
CA LEU A 156 -21.11 -5.49 -4.32
C LEU A 156 -21.89 -5.29 -5.63
N SER A 157 -23.15 -5.73 -5.62
CA SER A 157 -24.06 -5.53 -6.75
C SER A 157 -25.08 -4.43 -6.43
N PRO A 158 -25.48 -3.60 -7.41
CA PRO A 158 -26.54 -2.61 -7.18
C PRO A 158 -27.81 -3.26 -6.62
N PRO A 159 -28.51 -2.62 -5.66
CA PRO A 159 -28.31 -1.23 -5.22
C PRO A 159 -27.34 -1.07 -4.03
N GLU A 160 -26.58 -2.10 -3.66
CA GLU A 160 -25.64 -2.02 -2.54
C GLU A 160 -24.45 -1.12 -2.89
N GLU A 161 -24.02 -0.34 -1.92
CA GLU A 161 -23.01 0.70 -2.09
C GLU A 161 -22.14 0.81 -0.85
N ILE A 162 -20.84 1.06 -1.03
CA ILE A 162 -19.92 1.27 0.08
C ILE A 162 -20.12 2.70 0.62
N PRO A 163 -20.44 2.86 1.91
CA PRO A 163 -20.45 4.17 2.54
C PRO A 163 -19.04 4.76 2.56
N VAL A 164 -18.89 5.99 2.10
CA VAL A 164 -17.59 6.69 2.02
C VAL A 164 -17.67 8.08 2.61
N THR A 165 -16.51 8.59 2.96
CA THR A 165 -16.24 9.95 3.43
C THR A 165 -15.29 10.66 2.46
N SER A 166 -15.02 11.94 2.70
CA SER A 166 -14.04 12.71 1.92
C SER A 166 -12.59 12.24 2.10
N HIS A 167 -12.32 11.32 3.03
CA HIS A 167 -10.98 10.79 3.30
C HIS A 167 -10.71 9.48 2.57
N ASP A 168 -11.75 8.82 2.04
CA ASP A 168 -11.63 7.51 1.42
C ASP A 168 -11.16 7.66 -0.03
N TRP A 169 -10.14 6.89 -0.40
CA TRP A 169 -9.58 6.92 -1.75
C TRP A 169 -10.21 5.83 -2.61
N PRO A 170 -11.00 6.19 -3.64
CA PRO A 170 -11.48 5.23 -4.63
C PRO A 170 -10.31 4.67 -5.45
N VAL A 171 -10.43 3.42 -5.89
CA VAL A 171 -9.46 2.79 -6.78
C VAL A 171 -9.63 3.29 -8.23
N ASP A 172 -8.64 3.03 -9.07
CA ASP A 172 -8.68 3.37 -10.49
C ASP A 172 -9.04 2.16 -11.35
N VAL A 173 -8.57 0.98 -10.97
CA VAL A 173 -8.81 -0.29 -11.68
C VAL A 173 -9.34 -1.32 -10.69
N LEU A 174 -10.39 -2.02 -11.08
CA LEU A 174 -10.95 -3.15 -10.33
C LEU A 174 -10.91 -4.39 -11.22
N ILE A 175 -10.11 -5.38 -10.83
CA ILE A 175 -10.02 -6.68 -11.48
C ILE A 175 -10.75 -7.70 -10.60
N VAL A 176 -11.76 -8.36 -11.15
CA VAL A 176 -12.61 -9.31 -10.43
C VAL A 176 -12.25 -10.73 -10.85
N GLY A 177 -12.37 -11.68 -9.91
CA GLY A 177 -12.07 -13.11 -10.10
C GLY A 177 -12.95 -13.87 -11.11
N ASP A 178 -13.72 -13.17 -11.94
CA ASP A 178 -14.53 -13.69 -13.05
C ASP A 178 -14.15 -13.03 -14.40
N ASP A 179 -12.87 -12.67 -14.54
CA ASP A 179 -12.24 -12.08 -15.72
C ASP A 179 -12.71 -10.66 -16.09
N GLN A 180 -13.52 -10.03 -15.23
CA GLN A 180 -13.92 -8.64 -15.42
C GLN A 180 -12.81 -7.67 -15.00
N CYS A 181 -12.61 -6.63 -15.80
CA CYS A 181 -11.70 -5.53 -15.51
C CYS A 181 -12.41 -4.20 -15.77
N PHE A 182 -12.60 -3.43 -14.72
CA PHE A 182 -13.22 -2.11 -14.77
C PHE A 182 -12.14 -1.04 -14.59
N VAL A 183 -12.22 0.03 -15.40
CA VAL A 183 -11.31 1.16 -15.33
C VAL A 183 -12.11 2.43 -15.12
N ARG A 184 -11.80 3.17 -14.06
CA ARG A 184 -12.44 4.44 -13.73
C ARG A 184 -11.96 5.52 -14.69
N GLN A 185 -12.90 6.25 -15.28
CA GLN A 185 -12.59 7.45 -16.04
C GLN A 185 -12.24 8.56 -15.04
N ARG A 186 -11.00 9.07 -15.09
CA ARG A 186 -10.51 10.17 -14.25
C ARG A 186 -10.91 11.52 -14.81
#